data_AF-B8CWD8-F1
#
_entry.id   AF-B8CWD8-F1
#
_cell.length_a   1.000
_cell.length_b   1.000
_cell.length_c   1.000
_cell.angle_alpha   90.00
_cell.angle_beta   90.00
_cell.angle_gamma   90.00
#
_symmetry.space_group_name_H-M   'P 1'
#
loop_
_entity.id
_entity.type
_entity.pdbx_description
1 polymer ?
#
loop_
_entity_poly.entity_id
_entity_poly.type
_entity_poly.pdbx_seq_one_letter_code
_entity_poly.pdbx_strand_id
1 'polypeptide(L)' 'MENRYLHYNKNLDYIAELEEKKKVFVIRPVKKIEISRLERNREKIKALYKQGYSETIRQYNNLMNWINSISEVQVSQ' A
#
# COMPACT_ATOMS: atom_id res chain seq x y z
N MET A 1 10.93 24.32 6.58
CA MET A 1 9.67 23.60 6.30
C MET A 1 9.37 23.48 4.80
N GLU A 2 9.98 24.29 3.93
CA GLU A 2 9.70 24.35 2.48
C GLU A 2 9.91 23.08 1.66
N ASN A 3 10.69 22.09 2.11
CA ASN A 3 10.98 20.90 1.30
C ASN A 3 10.15 19.66 1.64
N ARG A 4 9.26 19.71 2.64
CA ARG A 4 8.59 18.50 3.15
C ARG A 4 7.68 17.84 2.12
N TYR A 5 7.00 18.62 1.28
CA TYR A 5 6.14 18.11 0.21
C TYR A 5 6.97 17.58 -0.97
N LEU A 6 8.11 18.21 -1.29
CA LEU A 6 9.03 17.76 -2.33
C LEU A 6 9.61 16.38 -2.00
N HIS A 7 10.04 16.17 -0.75
CA HIS A 7 10.52 14.86 -0.31
C HIS A 7 9.41 13.81 -0.30
N TYR A 8 8.18 14.19 0.09
CA TYR A 8 7.05 13.27 0.08
C TYR A 8 6.71 12.80 -1.34
N ASN A 9 6.59 13.71 -2.31
CA ASN A 9 6.30 13.35 -3.70
C ASN A 9 7.43 12.51 -4.30
N LYS A 10 8.70 12.88 -4.07
CA LYS A 10 9.85 12.06 -4.51
C LYS A 10 9.80 10.63 -3.98
N ASN A 11 9.40 10.44 -2.72
CA ASN A 11 9.26 9.11 -2.14
C ASN A 11 8.10 8.33 -2.78
N LEU A 12 6.98 8.99 -3.11
CA LEU A 12 5.86 8.35 -3.81
C LEU A 12 6.27 7.90 -5.21
N ASP A 13 6.99 8.74 -5.94
CA ASP A 13 7.51 8.42 -7.27
C ASP A 13 8.48 7.23 -7.21
N TYR A 14 9.37 7.22 -6.21
CA TYR A 14 10.28 6.10 -5.99
C TYR A 14 9.55 4.79 -5.67
N ILE A 15 8.50 4.84 -4.84
CA ILE A 15 7.68 3.65 -4.55
C ILE A 15 6.98 3.15 -5.83
N ALA A 16 6.45 4.06 -6.66
CA ALA A 16 5.84 3.70 -7.94
C ALA A 16 6.83 3.04 -8.91
N GLU A 17 8.07 3.57 -8.99
CA GLU A 17 9.14 2.97 -9.79
C GLU A 17 9.49 1.55 -9.31
N LEU A 18 9.55 1.32 -8.00
CA LEU A 18 9.82 -0.01 -7.44
C LEU A 18 8.68 -0.99 -7.71
N GLU A 19 7.44 -0.51 -7.67
CA GLU A 19 6.24 -1.31 -7.96
C GLU A 19 6.19 -1.71 -9.45
N GLU A 20 6.50 -0.78 -10.36
CA GLU A 20 6.62 -1.05 -11.81
C GLU A 20 7.71 -2.09 -12.10
N LYS A 21 8.86 -1.97 -11.42
CA LYS A 21 9.95 -2.94 -11.50
C LYS A 21 9.65 -4.27 -10.79
N LYS A 22 8.43 -4.45 -10.25
CA LYS A 22 7.97 -5.62 -9.46
C LYS A 22 8.86 -5.93 -8.25
N LYS A 23 9.64 -4.97 -7.77
CA LYS A 23 10.54 -5.14 -6.61
C LYS A 23 9.79 -5.04 -5.27
N VAL A 24 8.65 -4.37 -5.26
CA VAL A 24 7.79 -4.23 -4.09
C VAL A 24 6.33 -4.43 -4.47
N PHE A 25 5.53 -4.91 -3.53
CA PHE A 25 4.07 -4.92 -3.61
C PHE A 25 3.51 -3.91 -2.61
N VAL A 26 2.72 -2.95 -3.08
CA VAL A 26 2.26 -1.83 -2.25
C VAL A 26 0.79 -1.98 -1.89
N ILE A 27 0.51 -2.15 -0.60
CA ILE A 27 -0.85 -2.04 -0.07
C ILE A 27 -1.08 -0.57 0.31
N ARG A 28 -2.08 0.05 -0.33
CA ARG A 28 -2.53 1.41 -0.02
C ARG A 28 -4.05 1.49 -0.01
N PRO A 29 -4.65 2.41 0.76
CA PRO A 29 -6.09 2.61 0.76
C PRO A 29 -6.62 2.93 -0.64
N VAL A 30 -7.66 2.22 -1.07
CA VAL A 30 -8.30 2.47 -2.37
C VAL A 30 -9.30 3.61 -2.25
N LYS A 31 -10.11 3.60 -1.19
CA LYS A 31 -11.00 4.70 -0.86
C LYS A 31 -10.32 5.71 0.05
N LYS A 32 -10.75 6.97 -0.06
CA LYS A 32 -10.28 8.07 0.79
C LYS A 32 -10.48 7.75 2.27
N ILE A 33 -9.47 8.04 3.08
CA ILE A 33 -9.57 7.98 4.54
C ILE A 33 -10.33 9.23 5.01
N GLU A 34 -11.48 9.03 5.66
CA GLU A 34 -12.35 10.12 6.13
C GLU A 34 -12.12 10.52 7.59
N ILE A 35 -11.13 9.93 8.25
CA ILE A 35 -10.81 10.21 9.66
C ILE A 35 -9.54 11.05 9.80
N SER A 36 -9.49 11.85 10.88
CA SER A 36 -8.29 12.60 11.22
C SER A 36 -7.26 11.71 11.94
N ARG A 37 -6.00 12.15 11.96
CA ARG A 37 -4.92 11.44 12.67
C ARG A 37 -5.14 11.31 14.18
N LEU A 38 -5.92 12.21 14.78
CA LEU A 38 -6.23 12.25 16.21
C LEU A 38 -7.69 11.84 16.47
N GLU A 39 -8.29 11.06 15.57
CA GLU A 39 -9.66 10.57 15.71
C GLU A 39 -9.83 9.72 16.98
N ARG A 40 -10.94 9.94 17.69
CA ARG A 40 -11.29 9.23 18.94
C ARG A 40 -12.62 8.49 18.86
N ASN A 41 -13.43 8.77 17.83
CA ASN A 41 -14.68 8.07 17.61
C ASN A 41 -14.41 6.61 17.22
N ARG A 42 -14.76 5.69 18.12
CA ARG A 42 -14.54 4.25 17.96
C ARG A 42 -15.20 3.68 16.72
N GLU A 43 -16.40 4.14 16.36
CA GLU A 43 -17.13 3.62 15.20
C GLU A 43 -16.43 4.02 13.89
N LYS A 44 -15.92 5.25 13.80
CA LYS A 44 -15.14 5.69 12.64
C LYS A 44 -13.83 4.92 12.49
N ILE A 45 -13.13 4.66 13.60
CA ILE A 45 -11.90 3.85 13.61
C ILE A 45 -12.21 2.43 13.15
N LYS A 46 -13.30 1.83 13.66
CA LYS A 46 -13.73 0.48 13.28
C LYS A 46 -14.12 0.40 11.81
N ALA A 47 -14.75 1.45 11.27
CA ALA A 47 -15.07 1.55 9.85
C ALA A 47 -13.80 1.58 8.99
N LEU A 48 -12.80 2.40 9.35
CA LEU A 48 -11.50 2.42 8.66
C LEU A 48 -10.81 1.05 8.71
N TYR A 49 -10.81 0.38 9.86
CA TYR A 49 -10.24 -0.97 10.00
C TYR A 49 -10.91 -1.97 9.05
N LYS A 50 -12.25 -2.01 9.05
CA LYS A 50 -13.03 -2.89 8.16
C LYS A 50 -12.75 -2.59 6.68
N GLN A 51 -12.64 -1.31 6.33
CA GLN A 51 -12.28 -0.89 4.98
C GLN A 51 -10.92 -1.44 4.58
N GLY A 52 -9.87 -1.17 5.38
CA GLY A 52 -8.52 -1.63 5.10
C GLY A 52 -8.40 -3.16 5.02
N TYR A 53 -9.08 -3.88 5.92
CA TYR A 53 -9.16 -5.34 5.89
C TYR A 53 -9.80 -5.83 4.58
N SER A 54 -10.99 -5.33 4.24
CA SER A 54 -11.71 -5.72 3.02
C SER A 54 -10.94 -5.38 1.74
N GLU A 55 -10.32 -4.20 1.69
CA GLU A 55 -9.47 -3.76 0.58
C GLU A 55 -8.25 -4.66 0.39
N THR A 56 -7.57 -5.02 1.49
CA THR A 56 -6.38 -5.86 1.44
C THR A 56 -6.71 -7.30 1.06
N ILE A 57 -7.79 -7.88 1.61
CA ILE A 57 -8.23 -9.23 1.27
C ILE A 57 -8.55 -9.35 -0.23
N ARG A 58 -9.14 -8.34 -0.85
CA ARG A 58 -9.37 -8.34 -2.31
C ARG A 58 -8.08 -8.40 -3.12
N GLN A 59 -6.96 -7.94 -2.55
CA GLN A 59 -5.65 -7.99 -3.19
C GLN A 59 -4.88 -9.28 -2.90
N TYR A 60 -5.45 -10.23 -2.16
CA TYR A 60 -4.78 -11.49 -1.79
C TYR A 60 -4.22 -12.24 -3.01
N ASN A 61 -5.01 -12.41 -4.06
CA ASN A 61 -4.55 -13.10 -5.27
C ASN A 61 -3.40 -12.35 -5.96
N ASN A 62 -3.46 -11.02 -6.01
CA ASN A 62 -2.39 -10.19 -6.59
C ASN A 62 -1.10 -10.31 -5.78
N LEU A 63 -1.21 -10.34 -4.44
CA LEU A 63 -0.08 -10.57 -3.54
C LEU A 63 0.54 -11.96 -3.76
N MET A 64 -0.29 -13.01 -3.83
CA MET A 64 0.19 -14.36 -4.08
C MET A 64 0.86 -14.49 -5.45
N ASN A 65 0.29 -13.87 -6.49
CA ASN A 65 0.90 -13.81 -7.82
C ASN A 65 2.26 -13.10 -7.78
N TRP A 66 2.36 -11.99 -7.05
CA TRP A 66 3.64 -11.28 -6.88
C TRP A 66 4.67 -12.15 -6.15
N ILE A 67 4.29 -12.81 -5.03
CA ILE A 67 5.18 -13.72 -4.29
C ILE A 67 5.67 -14.86 -5.19
N ASN A 68 4.77 -15.50 -5.94
CA ASN A 68 5.13 -16.58 -6.86
C ASN A 68 6.08 -16.11 -7.97
N SER A 69 5.86 -14.89 -8.50
CA SER A 69 6.73 -14.31 -9.52
C SER A 69 8.16 -14.04 -9.02
N ILE A 70 8.37 -13.94 -7.71
CA ILE A 70 9.72 -13.83 -7.12
C ILE A 70 10.37 -15.21 -7.02
N SER A 71 9.59 -16.24 -6.64
CA SER A 71 10.08 -17.61 -6.50
C SER A 71 10.57 -18.20 -7.83
N GLU A 72 9.90 -17.87 -8.94
CA GLU A 72 10.32 -18.30 -10.29
C GLU A 72 11.65 -17.66 -10.73
N VAL A 73 11.96 -16.47 -10.24
CA VAL A 73 13.21 -15.74 -10.55
C VAL A 73 14.42 -16.35 -9.83
N GLN A 74 14.23 -17.05 -8.70
CA GLN A 74 15.32 -17.70 -7.96
C GLN A 74 15.78 -19.04 -8.54
N VAL A 75 15.00 -19.69 -9.42
CA VAL A 75 15.36 -21.00 -10.01
C VAL A 75 16.19 -20.85 -11.30
N SER A 76 16.31 -19.62 -11.82
CA SER A 76 17.01 -19.32 -13.08
C SER A 76 18.36 -18.61 -12.89
N GLN A 77 18.89 -18.56 -11.66
CA GLN A 77 20.24 -18.05 -11.35
C GLN A 77 21.15 -19.15 -10.80
#